data_AF-A0A947VG15-F1
#
_entry.id   AF-A0A947VG15-F1
#
_cell.length_a   1.000
_cell.length_b   1.000
_cell.length_c   1.000
_cell.angle_alpha   90.00
_cell.angle_beta   90.00
_cell.angle_gamma   90.00
#
_symmetry.space_group_name_H-M   'P 1'
#
loop_
_entity.id
_entity.type
_entity.pdbx_description
1 polymer ?
#
loop_
_entity_poly.entity_id
_entity_poly.type
_entity_poly.pdbx_seq_one_letter_code
_entity_poly.pdbx_strand_id
1 'polypeptide(L)'
;AEGKLDPATRILLPEPGMPGQPMYFVIPKNSPNPEEAKNFVEFVTSPAVQAEEIVKRFNWYPGIDGSYIKDFVSKETFDVIYQDVTPEMLSKYGLAFPLGDYFDAMLEACE
;
A
#
# COMPACT_ATOMS: atom_id res chain seq x y z
N ALA A 1 13.71 -23.60 -17.31
CA ALA A 1 13.38 -22.89 -16.06
C ALA A 1 12.09 -22.12 -16.31
N GLU A 2 11.08 -22.22 -15.44
CA GLU A 2 9.74 -21.61 -15.60
C GLU A 2 9.73 -20.06 -15.56
N GLY A 3 10.88 -19.39 -15.71
CA GLY A 3 10.99 -17.93 -15.67
C GLY A 3 10.69 -17.29 -14.30
N LYS A 4 10.56 -18.10 -13.25
CA LYS A 4 10.32 -17.62 -11.88
C LYS A 4 11.62 -17.12 -11.24
N LEU A 5 11.49 -16.12 -10.36
CA LEU A 5 12.59 -15.65 -9.51
C LEU A 5 13.09 -16.78 -8.61
N ASP A 6 14.39 -16.73 -8.29
CA ASP A 6 14.99 -17.66 -7.32
C ASP A 6 14.30 -17.48 -5.95
N PRO A 7 13.82 -18.55 -5.28
CA PRO A 7 13.24 -18.48 -3.94
C PRO A 7 14.16 -17.84 -2.88
N ALA A 8 15.47 -17.82 -3.10
CA ALA A 8 16.44 -17.14 -2.24
C ALA A 8 16.47 -15.61 -2.46
N THR A 9 15.79 -15.08 -3.48
CA THR A 9 15.67 -13.65 -3.71
C THR A 9 14.84 -13.02 -2.60
N ARG A 10 15.38 -11.97 -1.96
CA ARG A 10 14.73 -11.25 -0.85
C ARG A 10 14.41 -9.82 -1.27
N ILE A 11 13.40 -9.23 -0.63
CA ILE A 11 13.02 -7.82 -0.82
C ILE A 11 13.80 -6.97 0.19
N LEU A 12 14.16 -5.73 -0.17
CA LEU A 12 14.79 -4.76 0.71
C LEU A 12 14.07 -3.42 0.60
N LEU A 13 13.75 -2.81 1.74
CA LEU A 13 13.34 -1.41 1.83
C LEU A 13 14.52 -0.61 2.42
N PRO A 14 15.26 0.16 1.60
CA PRO A 14 16.50 0.81 2.03
C PRO A 14 16.26 2.05 2.92
N GLU A 15 17.25 2.41 3.73
CA GLU A 15 17.32 3.71 4.42
C GLU A 15 17.88 4.80 3.48
N PRO A 16 17.44 6.07 3.55
CA PRO A 16 16.47 6.63 4.52
C PRO A 16 14.99 6.33 4.19
N GLY A 17 14.72 5.64 3.09
CA GLY A 17 13.39 5.27 2.64
C GLY A 17 13.35 5.20 1.12
N MET A 18 12.27 4.64 0.58
CA MET A 18 12.03 4.60 -0.85
C MET A 18 10.69 5.27 -1.17
N PRO A 19 10.67 6.33 -2.00
CA PRO A 19 9.43 6.91 -2.49
C PRO A 19 8.67 5.91 -3.36
N GLY A 20 7.40 5.70 -3.04
CA GLY A 20 6.45 4.90 -3.79
C GLY A 20 5.22 5.71 -4.17
N GLN A 21 4.39 5.14 -5.04
CA GLN A 21 3.09 5.70 -5.42
C GLN A 21 1.98 4.96 -4.68
N PRO A 22 1.65 5.34 -3.42
CA PRO A 22 0.49 4.79 -2.74
C PRO A 22 -0.78 5.11 -3.55
N MET A 23 -1.62 4.11 -3.71
CA MET A 23 -2.92 4.27 -4.36
C MET A 23 -3.94 4.69 -3.31
N TYR A 24 -4.58 5.84 -3.50
CA TYR A 24 -5.60 6.35 -2.60
C TYR A 24 -6.99 6.23 -3.22
N PHE A 25 -7.97 5.92 -2.38
CA PHE A 25 -9.36 6.18 -2.70
C PHE A 25 -9.64 7.67 -2.51
N VAL A 26 -10.17 8.32 -3.55
CA VAL A 26 -10.53 9.74 -3.52
C VAL A 26 -12.01 9.87 -3.87
N ILE A 27 -12.76 10.57 -3.01
CA ILE A 27 -14.16 10.92 -3.28
C ILE A 27 -14.18 12.37 -3.76
N PRO A 28 -14.57 12.64 -5.03
CA PRO A 28 -14.67 14.01 -5.52
C PRO A 28 -15.67 14.83 -4.69
N LYS A 29 -15.36 16.12 -4.48
CA LYS A 29 -16.21 17.04 -3.70
C LYS A 29 -17.63 17.15 -4.27
N ASN A 30 -17.80 16.99 -5.58
CA ASN A 30 -19.08 17.03 -6.29
C ASN A 30 -19.65 15.63 -6.60
N SER A 31 -19.24 14.59 -5.84
CA SER A 31 -19.80 13.25 -6.00
C SER A 31 -21.33 13.29 -5.85
N PRO A 32 -22.10 12.69 -6.77
CA PRO A 32 -23.57 12.68 -6.68
C PRO A 32 -24.07 11.82 -5.51
N ASN A 33 -23.26 10.88 -5.02
CA ASN A 33 -23.60 9.94 -3.95
C ASN A 33 -22.43 9.85 -2.94
N PRO A 34 -22.20 10.91 -2.14
CA PRO A 34 -21.01 11.00 -1.29
C PRO A 34 -21.07 10.02 -0.11
N GLU A 35 -22.24 9.73 0.44
CA GLU A 35 -22.38 8.82 1.59
C GLU A 35 -22.18 7.36 1.17
N GLU A 36 -22.73 6.95 0.02
CA GLU A 36 -22.51 5.62 -0.54
C GLU A 36 -21.04 5.40 -0.91
N ALA A 37 -20.37 6.43 -1.44
CA ALA A 37 -18.94 6.38 -1.71
C ALA A 37 -18.12 6.20 -0.42
N LYS A 38 -18.48 6.86 0.68
CA LYS A 38 -17.84 6.66 1.98
C LYS A 38 -18.06 5.24 2.50
N ASN A 39 -19.29 4.74 2.46
CA ASN A 39 -19.62 3.37 2.86
C ASN A 39 -18.84 2.34 2.06
N PHE A 40 -18.66 2.58 0.75
CA PHE A 40 -17.84 1.73 -0.09
C PHE A 40 -16.36 1.77 0.31
N VAL A 41 -15.79 2.97 0.51
CA VAL A 41 -14.40 3.12 0.96
C VAL A 41 -14.17 2.41 2.30
N GLU A 42 -15.07 2.58 3.26
CA GLU A 42 -15.03 1.88 4.56
C GLU A 42 -15.06 0.35 4.38
N PHE A 43 -15.97 -0.15 3.55
CA PHE A 43 -16.07 -1.57 3.25
C PHE A 43 -14.79 -2.12 2.63
N VAL A 44 -14.28 -1.50 1.56
CA VAL A 44 -13.09 -2.02 0.85
C VAL A 44 -11.82 -1.84 1.63
N THR A 45 -11.75 -0.89 2.55
CA THR A 45 -10.60 -0.71 3.47
C THR A 45 -10.73 -1.50 4.76
N SER A 46 -11.80 -2.28 4.95
CA SER A 46 -11.92 -3.16 6.11
C SER A 46 -10.83 -4.24 6.11
N PRO A 47 -10.29 -4.62 7.29
CA PRO A 47 -9.23 -5.63 7.36
C PRO A 47 -9.60 -6.97 6.72
N ALA A 48 -10.86 -7.41 6.85
CA ALA A 48 -11.34 -8.65 6.26
C ALA A 48 -11.30 -8.62 4.72
N VAL A 49 -11.76 -7.52 4.11
CA VAL A 49 -11.76 -7.38 2.65
C VAL A 49 -10.34 -7.24 2.11
N GLN A 50 -9.48 -6.47 2.80
CA GLN A 50 -8.07 -6.31 2.43
C GLN A 50 -7.31 -7.63 2.52
N ALA A 51 -7.55 -8.43 3.56
CA ALA A 51 -6.95 -9.74 3.72
C ALA A 51 -7.36 -10.70 2.59
N GLU A 52 -8.64 -10.73 2.22
CA GLU A 52 -9.14 -11.66 1.20
C GLU A 52 -8.76 -11.21 -0.22
N GLU A 53 -9.11 -9.98 -0.58
CA GLU A 53 -9.05 -9.53 -1.97
C GLU A 53 -7.71 -8.93 -2.37
N ILE A 54 -6.88 -8.46 -1.44
CA ILE A 54 -5.57 -7.88 -1.75
C ILE A 54 -4.45 -8.87 -1.41
N VAL A 55 -4.44 -9.34 -0.17
CA VAL A 55 -3.33 -10.17 0.33
C VAL A 55 -3.39 -11.59 -0.25
N LYS A 56 -4.50 -12.32 -0.02
CA LYS A 56 -4.57 -13.73 -0.48
C LYS A 56 -4.65 -13.84 -2.00
N ARG A 57 -5.36 -12.93 -2.65
CA ARG A 57 -5.59 -12.99 -4.11
C ARG A 57 -4.42 -12.49 -4.95
N PHE A 58 -3.76 -11.41 -4.52
CA PHE A 58 -2.70 -10.77 -5.32
C PHE A 58 -1.32 -10.83 -4.68
N ASN A 59 -1.20 -11.29 -3.42
CA ASN A 59 0.04 -11.27 -2.65
C ASN A 59 0.65 -9.86 -2.57
N TRP A 60 -0.22 -8.86 -2.45
CA TRP A 60 0.16 -7.44 -2.33
C TRP A 60 0.07 -6.96 -0.88
N TYR A 61 0.78 -5.87 -0.57
CA TYR A 61 0.52 -5.13 0.66
C TYR A 61 -0.90 -4.55 0.63
N PRO A 62 -1.63 -4.61 1.76
CA PRO A 62 -2.96 -4.03 1.85
C PRO A 62 -2.88 -2.50 1.76
N GLY A 63 -3.98 -1.87 1.34
CA GLY A 63 -4.14 -0.41 1.31
C GLY A 63 -4.36 0.22 2.70
N ILE A 64 -4.13 -0.55 3.77
CA ILE A 64 -4.23 -0.15 5.18
C ILE A 64 -2.96 -0.58 5.91
N ASP A 65 -2.80 -0.19 7.19
CA ASP A 65 -1.70 -0.71 8.00
C ASP A 65 -1.77 -2.25 8.11
N GLY A 66 -0.68 -2.90 7.73
CA GLY A 66 -0.54 -4.35 7.71
C GLY A 66 -0.72 -5.03 9.06
N SER A 67 -0.59 -4.31 10.17
CA SER A 67 -0.85 -4.85 11.50
C SER A 67 -2.31 -5.25 11.72
N TYR A 68 -3.27 -4.61 11.03
CA TYR A 68 -4.71 -4.87 11.21
C TYR A 68 -5.20 -6.17 10.55
N ILE A 69 -4.44 -6.73 9.60
CA ILE A 69 -4.86 -7.95 8.89
C ILE A 69 -4.42 -9.24 9.60
N LYS A 70 -3.64 -9.16 10.68
CA LYS A 70 -3.03 -10.33 11.37
C LYS A 70 -4.06 -11.39 11.76
N ASP A 71 -5.24 -10.97 12.19
CA ASP A 71 -6.31 -11.86 12.62
C ASP A 71 -7.17 -12.39 11.46
N PHE A 72 -6.95 -11.90 10.23
CA PHE A 72 -7.75 -12.19 9.03
C PHE A 72 -7.00 -13.04 7.99
N VAL A 73 -5.71 -13.29 8.19
CA VAL A 73 -4.87 -14.15 7.36
C VAL A 73 -4.23 -15.25 8.19
N SER A 74 -3.79 -16.34 7.55
CA SER A 74 -2.99 -17.34 8.25
C SER A 74 -1.61 -16.77 8.61
N LYS A 75 -0.97 -17.33 9.64
CA LYS A 75 0.41 -16.97 9.99
C LYS A 75 1.36 -17.15 8.80
N GLU A 76 1.19 -18.24 8.03
CA GLU A 76 1.98 -18.51 6.84
C GLU A 76 1.82 -17.41 5.79
N THR A 77 0.59 -17.00 5.47
CA THR A 77 0.35 -15.90 4.52
C THR A 77 0.95 -14.59 5.04
N PHE A 78 0.77 -14.28 6.32
CA PHE A 78 1.34 -13.08 6.92
C PHE A 78 2.87 -13.05 6.82
N ASP A 79 3.51 -14.17 7.16
CA ASP A 79 4.96 -14.32 7.11
C ASP A 79 5.47 -14.21 5.66
N VAL A 80 4.76 -14.77 4.67
CA VAL A 80 5.15 -14.66 3.25
C VAL A 80 5.24 -13.21 2.79
N ILE A 81 4.27 -12.35 3.17
CA ILE A 81 4.25 -10.96 2.69
C ILE A 81 5.16 -10.04 3.51
N TYR A 82 5.35 -10.32 4.81
CA TYR A 82 6.08 -9.45 5.74
C TYR A 82 7.41 -10.01 6.26
N GLN A 83 7.91 -11.12 5.70
CA GLN A 83 9.19 -11.73 6.13
C GLN A 83 10.39 -10.78 6.01
N ASP A 84 10.42 -9.93 4.99
CA ASP A 84 11.57 -9.08 4.66
C ASP A 84 11.31 -7.61 4.97
N VAL A 85 10.09 -7.15 4.72
CA VAL A 85 9.68 -5.77 4.90
C VAL A 85 8.44 -5.80 5.77
N THR A 86 8.57 -5.41 7.04
CA THR A 86 7.48 -5.47 8.03
C THR A 86 6.52 -4.29 7.91
N PRO A 87 5.31 -4.34 8.51
CA PRO A 87 4.42 -3.17 8.58
C PRO A 87 5.08 -1.94 9.21
N GLU A 88 5.90 -2.15 10.25
CA GLU A 88 6.64 -1.08 10.92
C GLU A 88 7.67 -0.44 9.99
N MET A 89 8.40 -1.26 9.21
CA MET A 89 9.34 -0.75 8.21
C MET A 89 8.62 0.05 7.12
N LEU A 90 7.48 -0.42 6.62
CA LEU A 90 6.69 0.31 5.62
C LEU A 90 6.20 1.66 6.16
N SER A 91 5.75 1.70 7.41
CA SER A 91 5.31 2.94 8.06
C SER A 91 6.45 3.96 8.18
N LYS A 92 7.68 3.49 8.44
CA LYS A 92 8.85 4.35 8.64
C LYS A 92 9.54 4.77 7.35
N TYR A 93 9.68 3.84 6.41
CA TYR A 93 10.56 3.97 5.23
C TYR A 93 9.79 3.94 3.90
N GLY A 94 8.49 3.63 3.91
CA GLY A 94 7.60 3.72 2.75
C GLY A 94 7.15 5.17 2.55
N LEU A 95 7.93 5.92 1.78
CA LEU A 95 7.68 7.35 1.56
C LEU A 95 6.72 7.54 0.39
N ALA A 96 5.96 8.63 0.40
CA ALA A 96 5.23 9.06 -0.80
C ALA A 96 6.18 9.80 -1.75
N PHE A 97 5.99 9.65 -3.06
CA PHE A 97 6.65 10.54 -4.02
C PHE A 97 6.31 12.01 -3.70
N PRO A 98 7.30 12.91 -3.64
CA PRO A 98 7.09 14.33 -3.37
C PRO A 98 6.58 15.05 -4.62
N LEU A 99 5.47 14.57 -5.19
CA LEU A 99 4.92 15.11 -6.44
C LEU A 99 4.47 16.57 -6.28
N GLY A 100 3.91 16.93 -5.12
CA GLY A 100 3.53 18.31 -4.81
C GLY A 100 4.74 19.25 -4.85
N ASP A 101 5.74 18.98 -4.00
CA ASP A 101 6.98 19.75 -3.95
C ASP A 101 7.68 19.82 -5.33
N TYR A 102 7.66 18.71 -6.08
CA TYR A 102 8.20 18.67 -7.43
C TYR A 102 7.46 19.61 -8.40
N PHE A 103 6.12 19.62 -8.39
CA PHE A 103 5.34 20.50 -9.25
C PHE A 103 5.46 21.97 -8.83
N ASP A 104 5.55 22.26 -7.54
CA ASP A 104 5.77 23.62 -7.03
C ASP A 104 7.14 24.16 -7.49
N ALA A 105 8.21 23.37 -7.34
CA ALA A 105 9.54 23.74 -7.80
C ALA A 105 9.62 23.95 -9.32
N MET A 106 8.83 23.20 -10.11
CA MET A 106 8.74 23.42 -11.56
C MET A 106 8.13 24.78 -11.93
N LEU A 107 7.15 25.23 -11.15
CA LEU A 107 6.50 26.53 -11.36
C LEU A 107 7.46 27.67 -11.01
N GLU A 108 8.18 27.56 -9.88
CA GLU A 108 9.20 28.55 -9.46
C GLU A 108 10.33 28.71 -10.49
N ALA A 109 10.76 27.64 -11.14
CA ALA A 109 11.82 27.70 -12.15
C ALA A 109 11.39 28.37 -13.47
N CYS A 110 10.08 28.57 -13.68
CA CYS A 110 9.52 29.24 -14.84
C CYS A 110 9.24 30.74 -14.61
N GLU A 111 9.43 31.24 -13.38
CA GLU A 111 9.33 32.67 -13.01
C GLU A 111 10.68 33.39 -13.13
#